data_AF-A0A952HY48-F1
#
_entry.id   AF-A0A952HY48-F1
#
_cell.length_a   1.000
_cell.length_b   1.000
_cell.length_c   1.000
_cell.angle_alpha   90.00
_cell.angle_beta   90.00
_cell.angle_gamma   90.00
#
_symmetry.space_group_name_H-M   'P 1'
#
loop_
_entity.id
_entity.type
_entity.pdbx_description
1 polymer ?
#
loop_
_entity_poly.entity_id
_entity_poly.type
_entity_poly.pdbx_seq_one_letter_code
_entity_poly.pdbx_strand_id
1 'polypeptide(L)'
;MLGSAMASCARQPDNLSAPPVPESDATVNHRITQPKNTTTPDRKLQRGVYAGIGLGVSELNPDTSEVPNWNVDNSTNGGSQFTLGADLSRQLSIELHHSSLGTADLSPQGHIGYEINAASALFYAGKNRHNFLRQGFSGYGRIGFGQLTNDTIGPVLYEQVSSTHLLFGLGLEYMTRIGLGLRADYIAFDKDVQYAQLGLIYRPSGKRQKVNNPLSEYSPKSPAVLVPVPAIQVARDCSSLQGVISGITFHTDSAVLTDSAKVRLSSVAESLRRCNPRHIVISGHTDDVGPARYNLRLSRQRVGTVAEIFEAEGIDTNKLQRLAYGELKPLDSNAHAQGRAANRRVELAITY
;
A
#
# COMPACT_ATOMS: atom_id res chain seq x y z
N MET A 1 22.44 91.51 -57.12
CA MET A 1 23.19 90.60 -58.01
C MET A 1 23.78 89.49 -57.17
N LEU A 2 23.63 88.23 -57.61
CA LEU A 2 24.36 86.98 -57.28
C LEU A 2 25.03 86.85 -55.89
N GLY A 3 24.90 85.76 -55.14
CA GLY A 3 24.37 84.43 -55.39
C GLY A 3 24.79 83.47 -54.25
N SER A 4 23.95 82.45 -54.08
CA SER A 4 24.24 81.05 -53.72
C SER A 4 25.19 80.61 -52.59
N ALA A 5 24.61 79.68 -51.79
CA ALA A 5 25.14 78.40 -51.30
C ALA A 5 26.08 78.44 -50.08
N MET A 6 26.09 77.49 -49.14
CA MET A 6 25.31 76.29 -48.79
C MET A 6 25.93 75.74 -47.48
N ALA A 7 25.15 74.99 -46.70
CA ALA A 7 25.59 73.98 -45.71
C ALA A 7 26.36 74.45 -44.46
N SER A 8 26.28 73.84 -43.27
CA SER A 8 25.48 72.78 -42.64
C SER A 8 25.98 72.67 -41.18
N CYS A 9 25.21 72.00 -40.32
CA CYS A 9 25.56 71.47 -38.98
C CYS A 9 25.51 72.39 -37.74
N ALA A 10 24.35 72.31 -37.07
CA ALA A 10 24.13 71.81 -35.70
C ALA A 10 24.90 72.40 -34.50
N ARG A 11 24.14 72.95 -33.53
CA ARG A 11 24.35 72.73 -32.08
C ARG A 11 23.05 72.99 -31.28
N GLN A 12 22.96 72.26 -30.16
CA GLN A 12 21.84 71.98 -29.24
C GLN A 12 21.17 73.21 -28.61
N PRO A 13 20.05 73.00 -27.89
CA PRO A 13 20.20 73.04 -26.42
C PRO A 13 19.43 71.95 -25.64
N ASP A 14 20.11 71.45 -24.62
CA ASP A 14 19.66 71.26 -23.23
C ASP A 14 18.33 70.57 -22.93
N ASN A 15 18.42 69.23 -22.91
CA ASN A 15 18.12 68.33 -21.79
C ASN A 15 17.30 68.89 -20.60
N LEU A 16 15.98 68.68 -20.61
CA LEU A 16 15.18 68.40 -19.41
C LEU A 16 14.66 66.96 -19.52
N SER A 17 15.31 66.03 -18.82
CA SER A 17 14.87 64.64 -18.69
C SER A 17 14.04 64.46 -17.41
N ALA A 18 12.81 63.99 -17.60
CA ALA A 18 11.87 63.58 -16.57
C ALA A 18 12.36 62.30 -15.83
N PRO A 19 11.90 62.05 -14.58
CA PRO A 19 12.32 60.88 -13.80
C PRO A 19 11.84 59.55 -14.43
N PRO A 20 12.55 58.43 -14.17
CA PRO A 20 12.29 57.16 -14.81
C PRO A 20 11.00 56.50 -14.30
N VAL A 21 10.21 55.98 -15.24
CA VAL A 21 9.10 55.06 -15.01
C VAL A 21 9.67 53.71 -14.56
N PRO A 22 9.18 53.08 -13.47
CA PRO A 22 9.60 51.74 -13.14
C PRO A 22 9.06 50.73 -14.16
N GLU A 23 9.98 49.98 -14.76
CA GLU A 23 9.74 48.89 -15.72
C GLU A 23 8.78 47.83 -15.16
N SER A 24 7.78 47.48 -15.97
CA SER A 24 6.90 46.34 -15.76
C SER A 24 7.63 45.06 -16.13
N ASP A 25 8.19 44.38 -15.13
CA ASP A 25 8.77 43.05 -15.33
C ASP A 25 8.18 42.05 -14.33
N ALA A 26 7.09 41.40 -14.74
CA ALA A 26 6.64 40.13 -14.19
C ALA A 26 5.79 39.43 -15.25
N THR A 27 6.45 38.71 -16.14
CA THR A 27 5.84 37.64 -16.94
C THR A 27 5.38 36.52 -16.00
N VAL A 28 4.20 36.69 -15.40
CA VAL A 28 3.52 35.61 -14.67
C VAL A 28 2.92 34.68 -15.71
N ASN A 29 3.67 33.61 -16.01
CA ASN A 29 3.15 32.44 -16.71
C ASN A 29 1.98 31.85 -15.90
N HIS A 30 0.74 32.23 -16.23
CA HIS A 30 -0.45 31.51 -15.79
C HIS A 30 -0.50 30.14 -16.48
N ARG A 31 0.24 29.18 -15.95
CA ARG A 31 0.00 27.77 -16.26
C ARG A 31 -1.26 27.36 -15.49
N ILE A 32 -2.40 27.36 -16.19
CA ILE A 32 -3.66 26.78 -15.71
C ILE A 32 -3.41 25.30 -15.45
N THR A 33 -3.03 24.93 -14.22
CA THR A 33 -3.09 23.55 -13.76
C THR A 33 -4.53 23.23 -13.42
N GLN A 34 -5.18 22.51 -14.33
CA GLN A 34 -6.53 21.98 -14.14
C GLN A 34 -6.66 21.18 -12.83
N PRO A 35 -7.78 21.27 -12.12
CA PRO A 35 -8.02 20.45 -10.95
C PRO A 35 -8.22 18.98 -11.37
N LYS A 36 -7.29 18.10 -10.97
CA LYS A 36 -7.47 16.64 -11.06
C LYS A 36 -8.40 16.16 -9.94
N ASN A 37 -9.70 16.41 -10.10
CA ASN A 37 -10.72 15.60 -9.44
C ASN A 37 -11.00 14.36 -10.29
N THR A 38 -10.54 13.20 -9.81
CA THR A 38 -11.14 11.92 -10.19
C THR A 38 -11.16 11.00 -8.97
N THR A 39 -12.12 11.22 -8.09
CA THR A 39 -12.65 10.17 -7.21
C THR A 39 -13.14 9.05 -8.12
N THR A 40 -12.36 7.97 -8.18
CA THR A 40 -12.78 6.76 -8.88
C THR A 40 -13.77 6.02 -7.98
N PRO A 41 -14.93 5.58 -8.49
CA PRO A 41 -15.94 4.90 -7.69
C PRO A 41 -15.41 3.61 -7.09
N ASP A 42 -15.99 3.31 -5.94
CA ASP A 42 -15.89 2.11 -5.11
C ASP A 42 -15.38 0.86 -5.87
N ARG A 43 -14.07 0.61 -5.79
CA ARG A 43 -13.50 -0.64 -6.27
C ARG A 43 -13.75 -1.68 -5.18
N LYS A 44 -14.88 -2.40 -5.32
CA LYS A 44 -15.05 -3.76 -4.76
C LYS A 44 -13.68 -4.46 -4.80
N LEU A 45 -13.26 -4.96 -3.64
CA LEU A 45 -12.01 -5.67 -3.40
C LEU A 45 -11.81 -6.77 -4.47
N GLN A 46 -11.15 -6.43 -5.58
CA GLN A 46 -10.78 -7.41 -6.60
C GLN A 46 -9.55 -8.15 -6.07
N ARG A 47 -9.79 -9.25 -5.36
CA ARG A 47 -8.75 -10.24 -5.03
C ARG A 47 -8.04 -10.61 -6.34
N GLY A 48 -6.75 -10.31 -6.43
CA GLY A 48 -5.94 -10.58 -7.60
C GLY A 48 -5.32 -11.96 -7.47
N VAL A 49 -5.75 -12.90 -8.31
CA VAL A 49 -5.03 -14.18 -8.49
C VAL A 49 -3.90 -13.97 -9.48
N TYR A 50 -2.83 -14.73 -9.34
CA TYR A 50 -1.71 -14.71 -10.27
C TYR A 50 -1.16 -16.12 -10.45
N ALA A 51 -0.47 -16.31 -11.56
CA ALA A 51 0.23 -17.55 -11.85
C ALA A 51 1.66 -17.23 -12.26
N GLY A 52 2.58 -18.15 -12.02
CA GLY A 52 3.97 -18.00 -12.41
C GLY A 52 4.63 -19.33 -12.74
N ILE A 53 5.70 -19.22 -13.51
CA ILE A 53 6.61 -20.31 -13.83
C ILE A 53 8.03 -19.88 -13.50
N GLY A 54 8.83 -20.78 -12.95
CA GLY A 54 10.22 -20.54 -12.57
C GLY A 54 11.12 -21.65 -13.08
N LEU A 55 12.37 -21.30 -13.36
CA LEU A 55 13.45 -22.24 -13.59
C LEU A 55 14.56 -21.91 -12.59
N GLY A 56 15.16 -22.93 -12.01
CA GLY A 56 16.11 -22.76 -10.93
C GLY A 56 17.15 -23.85 -10.88
N VAL A 57 18.03 -23.69 -9.90
CA VAL A 57 19.00 -24.69 -9.50
C VAL A 57 18.74 -25.04 -8.04
N SER A 58 18.78 -26.32 -7.73
CA SER A 58 18.65 -26.84 -6.37
C SER A 58 19.95 -27.47 -5.94
N GLU A 59 20.26 -27.35 -4.66
CA GLU A 59 21.32 -28.09 -4.00
C GLU A 59 20.67 -29.04 -2.99
N LEU A 60 20.92 -30.34 -3.17
CA LEU A 60 20.36 -31.42 -2.35
C LEU A 60 21.45 -32.00 -1.46
N ASN A 61 21.29 -31.85 -0.13
CA ASN A 61 22.24 -32.33 0.87
C ASN A 61 21.57 -33.36 1.79
N PRO A 62 21.28 -34.60 1.31
CA PRO A 62 20.63 -35.62 2.14
C PRO A 62 21.56 -36.10 3.25
N ASP A 63 21.01 -36.30 4.46
CA ASP A 63 21.74 -36.93 5.56
C ASP A 63 21.99 -38.42 5.25
N THR A 64 23.27 -38.81 5.17
CA THR A 64 23.71 -40.17 4.82
C THR A 64 24.29 -40.93 6.02
N SER A 65 24.14 -40.39 7.24
CA SER A 65 24.75 -40.92 8.45
C SER A 65 24.31 -42.34 8.87
N GLU A 66 23.24 -42.88 8.27
CA GLU A 66 22.71 -44.22 8.54
C GLU A 66 23.20 -45.32 7.57
N VAL A 67 23.86 -44.97 6.46
CA VAL A 67 24.31 -45.95 5.44
C VAL A 67 25.80 -45.76 5.12
N PRO A 68 26.71 -46.56 5.73
CA PRO A 68 28.12 -46.49 5.40
C PRO A 68 28.32 -46.93 3.94
N ASN A 69 29.03 -46.12 3.15
CA ASN A 69 29.49 -46.35 1.76
C ASN A 69 28.67 -45.70 0.63
N TRP A 70 27.78 -44.75 0.91
CA TRP A 70 27.08 -43.98 -0.14
C TRP A 70 27.67 -42.57 -0.21
N ASN A 71 28.12 -42.16 -1.40
CA ASN A 71 28.73 -40.85 -1.64
C ASN A 71 27.91 -40.10 -2.71
N VAL A 72 27.60 -38.84 -2.44
CA VAL A 72 26.79 -37.99 -3.34
C VAL A 72 27.73 -37.33 -4.35
N ASP A 73 27.76 -37.83 -5.59
CA ASP A 73 28.73 -37.38 -6.61
C ASP A 73 28.31 -36.10 -7.36
N ASN A 74 27.04 -35.66 -7.27
CA ASN A 74 26.61 -34.39 -7.85
C ASN A 74 25.31 -33.89 -7.17
N SER A 75 25.36 -32.75 -6.47
CA SER A 75 24.24 -32.24 -5.66
C SER A 75 23.49 -31.07 -6.31
N THR A 76 23.94 -30.56 -7.46
CA THR A 76 23.34 -29.39 -8.12
C THR A 76 22.51 -29.79 -9.33
N ASN A 77 21.20 -29.60 -9.22
CA ASN A 77 20.25 -30.01 -10.24
C ASN A 77 19.42 -28.83 -10.77
N GLY A 78 19.17 -28.83 -12.08
CA GLY A 78 18.22 -27.91 -12.70
C GLY A 78 16.79 -28.31 -12.35
N GLY A 79 15.97 -27.32 -12.01
CA GLY A 79 14.58 -27.54 -11.61
C GLY A 79 13.62 -26.53 -12.25
N SER A 80 12.33 -26.83 -12.14
CA SER A 80 11.25 -25.95 -12.57
C SER A 80 10.18 -25.84 -11.50
N GLN A 81 9.48 -24.71 -11.48
CA GLN A 81 8.42 -24.43 -10.52
C GLN A 81 7.21 -23.84 -11.23
N PHE A 82 6.03 -24.33 -10.87
CA PHE A 82 4.76 -23.69 -11.16
C PHE A 82 4.20 -23.08 -9.88
N THR A 83 3.61 -21.89 -9.97
CA THR A 83 3.05 -21.18 -8.81
C THR A 83 1.66 -20.64 -9.12
N LEU A 84 0.74 -20.80 -8.17
CA LEU A 84 -0.56 -20.15 -8.13
C LEU A 84 -0.65 -19.33 -6.85
N GLY A 85 -0.99 -18.06 -6.95
CA GLY A 85 -1.09 -17.19 -5.79
C GLY A 85 -2.30 -16.28 -5.80
N ALA A 86 -2.62 -15.78 -4.62
CA ALA A 86 -3.67 -14.80 -4.42
C ALA A 86 -3.20 -13.68 -3.49
N ASP A 87 -3.42 -12.45 -3.91
CA ASP A 87 -3.14 -11.27 -3.09
C ASP A 87 -4.29 -11.04 -2.11
N LEU A 88 -4.02 -11.25 -0.82
CA LEU A 88 -4.99 -11.02 0.25
C LEU A 88 -5.00 -9.55 0.66
N SER A 89 -3.83 -8.90 0.65
CA SER A 89 -3.67 -7.48 0.96
C SER A 89 -2.54 -6.87 0.11
N ARG A 90 -2.23 -5.59 0.36
CA ARG A 90 -1.11 -4.91 -0.32
C ARG A 90 0.25 -5.51 0.06
N GLN A 91 0.36 -6.11 1.26
CA GLN A 91 1.60 -6.65 1.82
C GLN A 91 1.59 -8.17 1.97
N LEU A 92 0.42 -8.82 1.86
CA LEU A 92 0.27 -10.25 2.08
C LEU A 92 -0.26 -10.95 0.82
N SER A 93 0.43 -12.01 0.43
CA SER A 93 -0.07 -12.98 -0.55
C SER A 93 0.03 -14.39 0.01
N ILE A 94 -0.80 -15.28 -0.52
CA ILE A 94 -0.70 -16.71 -0.32
C ILE A 94 -0.36 -17.38 -1.64
N GLU A 95 0.48 -18.41 -1.61
CA GLU A 95 0.94 -19.14 -2.79
C GLU A 95 0.89 -20.65 -2.56
N LEU A 96 0.43 -21.37 -3.57
CA LEU A 96 0.68 -22.78 -3.78
C LEU A 96 1.72 -22.90 -4.88
N HIS A 97 2.71 -23.77 -4.71
CA HIS A 97 3.67 -24.08 -5.75
C HIS A 97 3.97 -25.56 -5.81
N HIS A 98 4.28 -26.01 -7.03
CA HIS A 98 4.74 -27.34 -7.35
C HIS A 98 6.10 -27.20 -8.03
N SER A 99 7.13 -27.84 -7.48
CA SER A 99 8.51 -27.74 -7.96
C SER A 99 9.06 -29.12 -8.26
N SER A 100 9.62 -29.28 -9.46
CA SER A 100 10.43 -30.44 -9.82
C SER A 100 11.90 -30.02 -9.70
N LEU A 101 12.65 -30.65 -8.79
CA LEU A 101 14.03 -30.26 -8.47
C LEU A 101 15.09 -31.06 -9.25
N GLY A 102 14.67 -31.96 -10.14
CA GLY A 102 15.55 -32.83 -10.92
C GLY A 102 15.78 -34.18 -10.24
N THR A 103 16.80 -34.91 -10.71
CA THR A 103 17.10 -36.30 -10.30
C THR A 103 18.49 -36.42 -9.67
N ALA A 104 18.61 -37.06 -8.51
CA ALA A 104 19.91 -37.43 -7.95
C ALA A 104 20.27 -38.87 -8.38
N ASP A 105 21.48 -39.04 -8.93
CA ASP A 105 22.00 -40.33 -9.36
C ASP A 105 22.73 -41.02 -8.20
N LEU A 106 22.40 -42.28 -7.94
CA LEU A 106 22.98 -43.12 -6.88
C LEU A 106 23.76 -44.28 -7.52
N SER A 107 25.04 -44.41 -7.16
CA SER A 107 25.89 -45.54 -7.56
C SER A 107 25.74 -46.70 -6.56
N PRO A 108 25.64 -47.99 -6.99
CA PRO A 108 25.86 -48.50 -8.33
C PRO A 108 24.63 -48.49 -9.25
N GLN A 109 23.40 -48.39 -8.73
CA GLN A 109 22.18 -48.17 -9.52
C GLN A 109 21.09 -47.50 -8.68
N GLY A 110 20.49 -46.43 -9.21
CA GLY A 110 19.30 -45.78 -8.67
C GLY A 110 19.23 -44.31 -9.07
N HIS A 111 18.04 -43.80 -9.38
CA HIS A 111 17.78 -42.37 -9.55
C HIS A 111 16.61 -42.01 -8.65
N ILE A 112 16.71 -40.90 -7.91
CA ILE A 112 15.60 -40.37 -7.11
C ILE A 112 15.18 -39.03 -7.71
N GLY A 113 13.95 -38.97 -8.21
CA GLY A 113 13.31 -37.72 -8.59
C GLY A 113 12.74 -37.01 -7.37
N TYR A 114 13.00 -35.72 -7.25
CA TYR A 114 12.52 -34.90 -6.14
C TYR A 114 11.44 -33.92 -6.60
N GLU A 115 10.25 -34.07 -6.05
CA GLU A 115 9.14 -33.16 -6.28
C GLU A 115 8.65 -32.54 -4.96
N ILE A 116 8.35 -31.25 -4.98
CA ILE A 116 7.85 -30.51 -3.82
C ILE A 116 6.50 -29.90 -4.14
N ASN A 117 5.51 -30.18 -3.30
CA ASN A 117 4.25 -29.45 -3.26
C ASN A 117 4.22 -28.59 -2.00
N ALA A 118 4.05 -27.28 -2.13
CA ALA A 118 4.18 -26.38 -1.00
C ALA A 118 3.17 -25.24 -0.98
N ALA A 119 2.79 -24.85 0.22
CA ALA A 119 1.90 -23.73 0.51
C ALA A 119 2.65 -22.71 1.37
N SER A 120 2.59 -21.42 0.98
CA SER A 120 3.35 -20.38 1.64
C SER A 120 2.62 -19.04 1.71
N ALA A 121 2.95 -18.26 2.74
CA ALA A 121 2.57 -16.87 2.90
C ALA A 121 3.76 -15.97 2.58
N LEU A 122 3.52 -14.94 1.78
CA LEU A 122 4.53 -13.96 1.37
C LEU A 122 4.23 -12.61 1.99
N PHE A 123 5.24 -12.07 2.68
CA PHE A 123 5.21 -10.77 3.34
C PHE A 123 6.11 -9.81 2.59
N TYR A 124 5.48 -8.91 1.87
CA TYR A 124 6.14 -7.95 1.02
C TYR A 124 6.61 -6.73 1.86
N ALA A 125 7.80 -6.17 1.60
CA ALA A 125 8.28 -4.85 2.13
C ALA A 125 8.77 -3.87 1.02
N GLY A 126 8.44 -2.56 1.10
CA GLY A 126 8.89 -1.52 0.12
C GLY A 126 7.96 -0.32 -0.13
N LYS A 127 8.51 0.81 -0.61
CA LYS A 127 7.84 2.13 -0.73
C LYS A 127 6.87 2.30 -1.93
N ASN A 128 6.98 1.50 -3.00
CA ASN A 128 6.21 1.70 -4.24
C ASN A 128 4.79 1.09 -4.25
N ARG A 129 4.12 0.99 -3.10
CA ARG A 129 2.91 0.15 -2.95
C ARG A 129 1.62 0.93 -2.83
N HIS A 130 1.29 1.62 -3.92
CA HIS A 130 0.10 2.45 -3.97
C HIS A 130 -1.12 1.75 -4.61
N ASN A 131 -0.97 0.54 -5.18
CA ASN A 131 -2.05 -0.27 -5.77
C ASN A 131 -1.78 -1.78 -5.67
N PHE A 132 -2.81 -2.64 -5.71
CA PHE A 132 -2.69 -4.11 -5.80
C PHE A 132 -1.92 -4.60 -7.04
N LEU A 133 -1.67 -3.73 -8.02
CA LEU A 133 -0.94 -4.03 -9.23
C LEU A 133 0.60 -4.16 -9.01
N ARG A 134 1.09 -3.92 -7.78
CA ARG A 134 2.48 -4.08 -7.32
C ARG A 134 3.55 -3.71 -8.37
N GLN A 135 3.41 -2.55 -9.00
CA GLN A 135 4.29 -2.13 -10.10
C GLN A 135 5.68 -1.74 -9.60
N GLY A 136 6.71 -2.10 -10.38
CA GLY A 136 8.11 -1.86 -10.05
C GLY A 136 8.68 -2.91 -9.10
N PHE A 137 9.78 -2.56 -8.43
CA PHE A 137 10.50 -3.46 -7.53
C PHE A 137 9.79 -3.65 -6.19
N SER A 138 9.79 -4.90 -5.72
CA SER A 138 9.33 -5.31 -4.39
C SER A 138 10.20 -6.43 -3.84
N GLY A 139 10.56 -6.34 -2.56
CA GLY A 139 11.11 -7.48 -1.82
C GLY A 139 10.04 -8.14 -0.96
N TYR A 140 10.21 -9.43 -0.68
CA TYR A 140 9.38 -10.17 0.26
C TYR A 140 10.15 -11.26 1.01
N GLY A 141 9.65 -11.58 2.19
CA GLY A 141 9.94 -12.85 2.88
C GLY A 141 8.82 -13.85 2.64
N ARG A 142 9.17 -15.14 2.65
CA ARG A 142 8.28 -16.28 2.48
C ARG A 142 8.42 -17.21 3.68
N ILE A 143 7.29 -17.70 4.17
CA ILE A 143 7.22 -18.79 5.15
C ILE A 143 6.10 -19.75 4.75
N GLY A 144 6.28 -21.04 4.96
CA GLY A 144 5.26 -22.01 4.59
C GLY A 144 5.61 -23.43 5.00
N PHE A 145 4.91 -24.36 4.37
CA PHE A 145 5.09 -25.79 4.55
C PHE A 145 5.11 -26.47 3.20
N GLY A 146 5.92 -27.50 3.03
CA GLY A 146 5.92 -28.32 1.82
C GLY A 146 6.00 -29.80 2.10
N GLN A 147 5.48 -30.56 1.16
CA GLN A 147 5.57 -32.00 1.11
C GLN A 147 6.54 -32.41 0.02
N LEU A 148 7.57 -33.15 0.41
CA LEU A 148 8.54 -33.75 -0.48
C LEU A 148 8.05 -35.15 -0.85
N THR A 149 7.87 -35.38 -2.15
CA THR A 149 7.58 -36.68 -2.71
C THR A 149 8.81 -37.16 -3.46
N ASN A 150 9.25 -38.38 -3.14
CA ASN A 150 10.38 -39.04 -3.78
C ASN A 150 9.84 -40.22 -4.58
N ASP A 151 10.01 -40.20 -5.90
CA ASP A 151 9.67 -41.34 -6.75
C ASP A 151 10.93 -42.19 -6.97
N THR A 152 10.96 -43.39 -6.37
CA THR A 152 12.06 -44.36 -6.53
C THR A 152 11.76 -45.32 -7.68
N ILE A 153 12.64 -45.43 -8.67
CA ILE A 153 12.64 -46.53 -9.65
C ILE A 153 13.76 -47.51 -9.28
N GLY A 154 13.44 -48.59 -8.55
CA GLY A 154 14.39 -49.61 -8.10
C GLY A 154 14.03 -50.26 -6.74
N PRO A 155 14.77 -51.29 -6.26
CA PRO A 155 14.45 -52.00 -5.03
C PRO A 155 15.05 -51.30 -3.81
N VAL A 156 14.58 -50.08 -3.51
CA VAL A 156 15.00 -49.33 -2.33
C VAL A 156 13.82 -49.22 -1.39
N LEU A 157 13.94 -49.78 -0.18
CA LEU A 157 12.93 -49.66 0.86
C LEU A 157 13.11 -48.31 1.55
N TYR A 158 12.08 -47.45 1.47
CA TYR A 158 12.06 -46.13 2.09
C TYR A 158 10.93 -46.08 3.13
N GLU A 159 11.24 -45.61 4.34
CA GLU A 159 10.25 -45.35 5.40
C GLU A 159 10.14 -43.83 5.62
N GLN A 160 9.05 -43.24 5.14
CA GLN A 160 8.79 -41.80 5.19
C GLN A 160 8.22 -41.42 6.56
N VAL A 161 9.06 -40.91 7.48
CA VAL A 161 8.67 -40.70 8.89
C VAL A 161 7.96 -39.36 9.15
N SER A 162 8.02 -38.37 8.25
CA SER A 162 7.14 -37.19 8.26
C SER A 162 7.16 -36.49 6.90
N SER A 163 5.99 -36.23 6.31
CA SER A 163 5.87 -35.72 4.93
C SER A 163 5.76 -34.21 4.82
N THR A 164 5.86 -33.44 5.92
CA THR A 164 5.64 -31.98 5.92
C THR A 164 6.79 -31.25 6.61
N HIS A 165 7.49 -30.40 5.86
CA HIS A 165 8.63 -29.60 6.34
C HIS A 165 8.32 -28.10 6.31
N LEU A 166 8.94 -27.35 7.21
CA LEU A 166 8.91 -25.88 7.18
C LEU A 166 9.77 -25.37 6.03
N LEU A 167 9.27 -24.34 5.35
CA LEU A 167 10.01 -23.62 4.32
C LEU A 167 10.17 -22.14 4.69
N PHE A 168 11.34 -21.62 4.39
CA PHE A 168 11.66 -20.20 4.49
C PHE A 168 12.22 -19.72 3.17
N GLY A 169 11.91 -18.49 2.78
CA GLY A 169 12.46 -17.95 1.56
C GLY A 169 12.48 -16.43 1.53
N LEU A 170 13.24 -15.92 0.59
CA LEU A 170 13.37 -14.50 0.32
C LEU A 170 13.25 -14.32 -1.18
N GLY A 171 12.65 -13.21 -1.61
CA GLY A 171 12.53 -12.96 -3.04
C GLY A 171 12.44 -11.49 -3.40
N LEU A 172 12.77 -11.25 -4.66
CA LEU A 172 12.68 -9.96 -5.33
C LEU A 172 11.76 -10.10 -6.54
N GLU A 173 10.86 -9.15 -6.71
CA GLU A 173 9.90 -9.11 -7.81
C GLU A 173 9.95 -7.75 -8.50
N TYR A 174 9.95 -7.74 -9.83
CA TYR A 174 9.75 -6.54 -10.64
C TYR A 174 8.53 -6.72 -11.55
N MET A 175 7.46 -5.95 -11.31
CA MET A 175 6.25 -6.01 -12.13
C MET A 175 6.14 -4.84 -13.10
N THR A 176 5.74 -5.14 -14.32
CA THR A 176 5.41 -4.16 -15.36
C THR A 176 3.98 -3.65 -15.23
N ARG A 177 3.64 -2.61 -16.01
CA ARG A 177 2.28 -2.06 -16.06
C ARG A 177 1.25 -2.98 -16.73
N ILE A 178 1.72 -3.97 -17.49
CA ILE A 178 0.86 -4.93 -18.21
C ILE A 178 0.54 -6.18 -17.39
N GLY A 179 1.04 -6.26 -16.15
CA GLY A 179 0.80 -7.40 -15.25
C GLY A 179 1.81 -8.54 -15.38
N LEU A 180 2.76 -8.46 -16.30
CA LEU A 180 3.90 -9.38 -16.36
C LEU A 180 4.99 -8.91 -15.39
N GLY A 181 5.66 -9.84 -14.71
CA GLY A 181 6.81 -9.52 -13.87
C GLY A 181 7.87 -10.60 -13.88
N LEU A 182 9.07 -10.18 -13.47
CA LEU A 182 10.21 -11.05 -13.19
C LEU A 182 10.30 -11.27 -11.69
N ARG A 183 10.65 -12.49 -11.31
CA ARG A 183 10.79 -12.89 -9.91
C ARG A 183 12.09 -13.66 -9.73
N ALA A 184 12.81 -13.33 -8.66
CA ALA A 184 13.94 -14.10 -8.18
C ALA A 184 13.60 -14.61 -6.78
N ASP A 185 13.75 -15.90 -6.54
CA ASP A 185 13.50 -16.53 -5.24
C ASP A 185 14.75 -17.30 -4.80
N TYR A 186 15.00 -17.26 -3.50
CA TYR A 186 15.86 -18.20 -2.80
C TYR A 186 15.03 -18.83 -1.67
N ILE A 187 14.91 -20.16 -1.68
CA ILE A 187 14.02 -20.91 -0.80
C ILE A 187 14.81 -22.06 -0.17
N ALA A 188 14.66 -22.21 1.14
CA ALA A 188 15.25 -23.27 1.94
C ALA A 188 14.14 -24.09 2.61
N PHE A 189 14.25 -25.41 2.50
CA PHE A 189 13.44 -26.40 3.21
C PHE A 189 14.34 -27.06 4.25
N ASP A 190 14.07 -26.78 5.52
CA ASP A 190 14.88 -27.24 6.65
C ASP A 190 16.40 -27.02 6.43
N LYS A 191 17.24 -28.05 6.57
CA LYS A 191 18.69 -28.04 6.27
C LYS A 191 19.08 -28.74 4.97
N ASP A 192 18.16 -29.50 4.38
CA ASP A 192 18.51 -30.54 3.40
C ASP A 192 18.37 -30.06 1.96
N VAL A 193 17.51 -29.06 1.71
CA VAL A 193 17.23 -28.57 0.36
C VAL A 193 17.21 -27.06 0.32
N GLN A 194 18.07 -26.48 -0.52
CA GLN A 194 18.02 -25.08 -0.88
C GLN A 194 17.93 -24.93 -2.40
N TYR A 195 17.11 -24.01 -2.88
CA TYR A 195 17.05 -23.72 -4.31
C TYR A 195 16.89 -22.23 -4.59
N ALA A 196 17.53 -21.82 -5.68
CA ALA A 196 17.44 -20.48 -6.23
C ALA A 196 16.76 -20.57 -7.60
N GLN A 197 15.83 -19.65 -7.88
CA GLN A 197 15.15 -19.62 -9.16
C GLN A 197 14.95 -18.22 -9.70
N LEU A 198 14.78 -18.16 -11.02
CA LEU A 198 14.28 -17.02 -11.75
C LEU A 198 12.98 -17.42 -12.43
N GLY A 199 11.96 -16.56 -12.36
CA GLY A 199 10.64 -16.86 -12.87
C GLY A 199 9.93 -15.68 -13.49
N LEU A 200 8.92 -16.02 -14.28
CA LEU A 200 7.94 -15.11 -14.85
C LEU A 200 6.64 -15.27 -14.07
N ILE A 201 6.07 -14.14 -13.67
CA ILE A 201 4.77 -14.07 -13.01
C ILE A 201 3.82 -13.23 -13.84
N TYR A 202 2.58 -13.70 -13.99
CA TYR A 202 1.50 -12.92 -14.58
C TYR A 202 0.42 -12.66 -13.54
N ARG A 203 0.25 -11.39 -13.21
CA ARG A 203 -0.79 -10.86 -12.34
C ARG A 203 -1.72 -10.00 -13.19
N PRO A 204 -2.94 -10.46 -13.52
CA PRO A 204 -3.87 -9.73 -14.36
C PRO A 204 -4.10 -8.32 -13.83
N SER A 205 -3.81 -7.33 -14.66
CA SER A 205 -4.12 -5.96 -14.32
C SER A 205 -5.63 -5.76 -14.40
N GLY A 206 -6.31 -5.75 -13.25
CA GLY A 206 -7.76 -5.59 -13.20
C GLY A 206 -8.18 -4.40 -14.05
N LYS A 207 -9.13 -4.61 -14.98
CA LYS A 207 -9.63 -3.55 -15.87
C LYS A 207 -9.95 -2.34 -15.01
N ARG A 208 -9.37 -1.18 -15.33
CA ARG A 208 -9.96 0.09 -14.87
C ARG A 208 -11.38 0.03 -15.41
N GLN A 209 -12.39 -0.07 -14.54
CA GLN A 209 -13.73 0.29 -14.98
C GLN A 209 -13.57 1.73 -15.46
N LYS A 210 -13.57 1.92 -16.78
CA LYS A 210 -13.93 3.22 -17.33
C LYS A 210 -15.33 3.42 -16.78
N VAL A 211 -15.45 4.34 -15.82
CA VAL A 211 -16.73 4.95 -15.57
C VAL A 211 -17.03 5.66 -16.87
N ASN A 212 -17.75 4.98 -17.77
CA ASN A 212 -18.47 5.66 -18.80
C ASN A 212 -19.54 6.42 -18.01
N ASN A 213 -19.24 7.65 -17.59
CA ASN A 213 -20.31 8.61 -17.51
C ASN A 213 -20.85 8.65 -18.95
N PRO A 214 -22.09 8.20 -19.23
CA PRO A 214 -22.69 8.62 -20.48
C PRO A 214 -22.57 10.13 -20.47
N LEU A 215 -21.96 10.68 -21.53
CA LEU A 215 -22.02 12.11 -21.76
C LEU A 215 -23.51 12.42 -21.72
N SER A 216 -23.96 13.02 -20.62
CA SER A 216 -25.32 13.54 -20.52
C SER A 216 -25.41 14.49 -21.68
N GLU A 217 -26.18 14.11 -22.69
CA GLU A 217 -26.43 14.90 -23.87
C GLU A 217 -27.05 16.20 -23.36
N TYR A 218 -26.23 17.25 -23.27
CA TYR A 218 -26.67 18.54 -22.81
C TYR A 218 -27.56 19.11 -23.91
N SER A 219 -28.85 18.84 -23.81
CA SER A 219 -29.85 19.63 -24.51
C SER A 219 -29.75 21.04 -23.94
N PRO A 220 -29.39 22.06 -24.73
CA PRO A 220 -29.30 23.41 -24.22
C PRO A 220 -30.71 23.86 -23.82
N LYS A 221 -30.97 23.84 -22.51
CA LYS A 221 -32.16 24.44 -21.94
C LYS A 221 -32.11 25.93 -22.30
N SER A 222 -33.14 26.37 -23.02
CA SER A 222 -33.37 27.77 -23.42
C SER A 222 -32.94 28.74 -22.31
N PRO A 223 -32.18 29.81 -22.62
CA PRO A 223 -31.59 30.67 -21.60
C PRO A 223 -32.69 31.20 -20.67
N ALA A 224 -32.70 30.68 -19.45
CA ALA A 224 -33.54 31.19 -18.40
C ALA A 224 -33.12 32.64 -18.14
N VAL A 225 -34.11 33.52 -18.10
CA VAL A 225 -33.97 34.92 -17.69
C VAL A 225 -33.13 34.98 -16.43
N LEU A 226 -32.05 35.76 -16.47
CA LEU A 226 -31.14 35.97 -15.35
C LEU A 226 -31.88 36.68 -14.21
N VAL A 227 -32.47 35.89 -13.31
CA VAL A 227 -32.78 36.35 -11.95
C VAL A 227 -31.47 36.29 -11.17
N PRO A 228 -31.05 37.36 -10.47
CA PRO A 228 -29.86 37.31 -9.63
C PRO A 228 -30.07 36.25 -8.55
N VAL A 229 -29.33 35.15 -8.66
CA VAL A 229 -29.32 34.08 -7.67
C VAL A 229 -28.64 34.64 -6.41
N PRO A 230 -29.30 34.63 -5.24
CA PRO A 230 -28.64 35.00 -4.00
C PRO A 230 -27.47 34.05 -3.76
N ALA A 231 -26.32 34.60 -3.37
CA ALA A 231 -25.12 33.83 -3.06
C ALA A 231 -25.43 32.74 -2.02
N ILE A 232 -25.54 31.49 -2.48
CA ILE A 232 -25.63 30.34 -1.59
C ILE A 232 -24.27 30.22 -0.92
N GLN A 233 -24.19 30.60 0.34
CA GLN A 233 -23.08 30.23 1.21
C GLN A 233 -23.08 28.69 1.24
N VAL A 234 -22.13 28.05 0.56
CA VAL A 234 -21.90 26.61 0.71
C VAL A 234 -21.62 26.39 2.19
N ALA A 235 -22.58 25.79 2.89
CA ALA A 235 -22.53 25.65 4.33
C ALA A 235 -21.21 24.97 4.72
N ARG A 236 -20.42 25.65 5.55
CA ARG A 236 -19.24 25.10 6.23
C ARG A 236 -19.64 24.08 7.30
N ASP A 237 -20.70 23.31 7.08
CA ASP A 237 -21.26 22.45 8.10
C ASP A 237 -20.61 21.05 8.07
N CYS A 238 -19.86 20.77 9.13
CA CYS A 238 -19.25 19.50 9.47
C CYS A 238 -19.97 18.78 10.61
N SER A 239 -21.23 19.14 10.91
CA SER A 239 -22.06 18.52 11.96
C SER A 239 -22.10 16.99 11.86
N SER A 240 -22.11 16.45 10.64
CA SER A 240 -22.08 15.00 10.38
C SER A 240 -20.79 14.28 10.83
N LEU A 241 -19.71 15.02 11.10
CA LEU A 241 -18.45 14.47 11.60
C LEU A 241 -18.35 14.54 13.13
N GLN A 242 -19.33 15.15 13.80
CA GLN A 242 -19.34 15.30 15.25
C GLN A 242 -19.76 13.99 15.94
N GLY A 243 -19.07 13.64 17.02
CA GLY A 243 -19.29 12.41 17.78
C GLY A 243 -18.35 11.27 17.40
N VAL A 244 -18.81 10.03 17.55
CA VAL A 244 -18.00 8.82 17.39
C VAL A 244 -17.60 8.61 15.93
N ILE A 245 -16.30 8.48 15.68
CA ILE A 245 -15.81 8.09 14.35
C ILE A 245 -15.95 6.58 14.19
N SER A 246 -16.97 6.15 13.45
CA SER A 246 -17.16 4.74 13.12
C SER A 246 -16.01 4.19 12.28
N GLY A 247 -15.61 2.94 12.54
CA GLY A 247 -14.60 2.24 11.76
C GLY A 247 -13.15 2.54 12.15
N ILE A 248 -12.92 3.27 13.25
CA ILE A 248 -11.57 3.46 13.82
C ILE A 248 -11.24 2.29 14.74
N THR A 249 -10.42 1.37 14.26
CA THR A 249 -9.96 0.20 15.01
C THR A 249 -8.44 0.23 15.19
N PHE A 250 -8.01 -0.22 16.37
CA PHE A 250 -6.60 -0.38 16.74
C PHE A 250 -6.26 -1.85 16.88
N HIS A 251 -4.99 -2.21 16.70
CA HIS A 251 -4.51 -3.53 17.09
C HIS A 251 -4.69 -3.74 18.61
N THR A 252 -4.85 -5.00 19.00
CA THR A 252 -5.02 -5.39 20.41
C THR A 252 -3.93 -4.76 21.26
N ASP A 253 -4.35 -4.14 22.35
CA ASP A 253 -3.45 -3.51 23.32
C ASP A 253 -2.49 -2.46 22.74
N SER A 254 -2.90 -1.80 21.65
CA SER A 254 -2.03 -0.91 20.89
C SER A 254 -2.69 0.42 20.52
N ALA A 255 -1.85 1.40 20.23
CA ALA A 255 -2.19 2.64 19.54
C ALA A 255 -1.96 2.58 18.03
N VAL A 256 -1.48 1.44 17.51
CA VAL A 256 -1.30 1.22 16.08
C VAL A 256 -2.66 1.00 15.43
N LEU A 257 -3.00 1.88 14.49
CA LEU A 257 -4.22 1.81 13.69
C LEU A 257 -4.12 0.69 12.63
N THR A 258 -5.25 0.01 12.41
CA THR A 258 -5.41 -0.87 11.25
C THR A 258 -5.39 -0.06 9.95
N ASP A 259 -5.08 -0.71 8.83
CA ASP A 259 -5.06 -0.02 7.53
C ASP A 259 -6.44 0.52 7.12
N SER A 260 -7.53 -0.15 7.49
CA SER A 260 -8.90 0.35 7.26
C SER A 260 -9.20 1.61 8.09
N ALA A 261 -8.73 1.66 9.34
CA ALA A 261 -8.90 2.83 10.19
C ALA A 261 -8.13 4.04 9.66
N LYS A 262 -6.92 3.85 9.12
CA LYS A 262 -6.15 4.93 8.46
C LYS A 262 -6.91 5.52 7.27
N VAL A 263 -7.45 4.68 6.38
CA VAL A 263 -8.25 5.13 5.23
C VAL A 263 -9.49 5.92 5.69
N ARG A 264 -10.16 5.45 6.75
CA ARG A 264 -11.30 6.15 7.32
C ARG A 264 -10.91 7.53 7.85
N LEU A 265 -9.79 7.65 8.56
CA LEU A 265 -9.30 8.94 9.07
C LEU A 265 -8.91 9.89 7.94
N SER A 266 -8.29 9.42 6.85
CA SER A 266 -8.01 10.27 5.68
C SER A 266 -9.29 10.85 5.06
N SER A 267 -10.36 10.06 4.96
CA SER A 267 -11.67 10.53 4.47
C SER A 267 -12.32 11.56 5.40
N VAL A 268 -12.18 11.37 6.71
CA VAL A 268 -12.62 12.35 7.71
C VAL A 268 -11.81 13.64 7.59
N ALA A 269 -10.48 13.54 7.42
CA ALA A 269 -9.59 14.70 7.24
C ALA A 269 -9.91 15.51 5.99
N GLU A 270 -10.21 14.85 4.86
CA GLU A 270 -10.68 15.52 3.64
C GLU A 270 -11.95 16.33 3.89
N SER A 271 -12.90 15.76 4.64
CA SER A 271 -14.16 16.43 4.96
C SER A 271 -13.95 17.61 5.91
N LEU A 272 -13.07 17.46 6.90
CA LEU A 272 -12.64 18.55 7.79
C LEU A 272 -11.97 19.70 7.02
N ARG A 273 -11.16 19.39 6.00
CA ARG A 273 -10.56 20.44 5.14
C ARG A 273 -11.59 21.20 4.31
N ARG A 274 -12.65 20.52 3.83
CA ARG A 274 -13.72 21.17 3.05
C ARG A 274 -14.55 22.15 3.89
N CYS A 275 -14.92 21.77 5.11
CA CYS A 275 -15.70 22.67 5.98
C CYS A 275 -14.82 23.68 6.74
N ASN A 276 -13.51 23.42 6.85
CA ASN A 276 -12.51 24.28 7.47
C ASN A 276 -12.93 24.79 8.87
N PRO A 277 -13.13 23.89 9.85
CA PRO A 277 -13.57 24.28 11.18
C PRO A 277 -12.50 25.12 11.89
N ARG A 278 -12.92 25.83 12.94
CA ARG A 278 -12.04 26.67 13.75
C ARG A 278 -11.24 25.84 14.74
N HIS A 279 -11.89 24.87 15.39
CA HIS A 279 -11.26 23.93 16.32
C HIS A 279 -11.84 22.52 16.17
N ILE A 280 -10.99 21.52 16.39
CA ILE A 280 -11.28 20.09 16.35
C ILE A 280 -10.71 19.45 17.62
N VAL A 281 -11.57 18.88 18.45
CA VAL A 281 -11.19 18.14 19.65
C VAL A 281 -11.28 16.65 19.36
N ILE A 282 -10.15 15.94 19.49
CA ILE A 282 -10.05 14.49 19.33
C ILE A 282 -10.06 13.87 20.73
N SER A 283 -11.08 13.07 21.04
CA SER A 283 -11.23 12.41 22.34
C SER A 283 -11.05 10.91 22.23
N GLY A 284 -10.19 10.31 23.07
CA GLY A 284 -9.91 8.88 23.07
C GLY A 284 -10.39 8.18 24.32
N HIS A 285 -11.02 7.02 24.13
CA HIS A 285 -11.64 6.23 25.19
C HIS A 285 -11.21 4.75 25.12
N THR A 286 -11.21 4.07 26.27
CA THR A 286 -10.96 2.63 26.39
C THR A 286 -12.12 1.95 27.11
N ASP A 287 -12.10 0.61 27.11
CA ASP A 287 -12.88 -0.17 28.08
C ASP A 287 -12.17 -0.19 29.45
N ASP A 288 -12.74 -0.92 30.41
CA ASP A 288 -12.24 -1.07 31.80
C ASP A 288 -11.28 -2.25 31.98
N VAL A 289 -10.81 -2.84 30.88
CA VAL A 289 -9.91 -3.99 30.97
C VAL A 289 -8.49 -3.49 31.23
N GLY A 290 -7.99 -3.76 32.43
CA GLY A 290 -6.64 -3.41 32.86
C GLY A 290 -6.57 -2.18 33.77
N PRO A 291 -5.37 -1.77 34.22
CA PRO A 291 -5.25 -0.68 35.17
C PRO A 291 -5.66 0.68 34.59
N ALA A 292 -6.40 1.50 35.34
CA ALA A 292 -6.83 2.85 34.90
C ALA A 292 -5.68 3.72 34.33
N ARG A 293 -4.50 3.70 34.97
CA ARG A 293 -3.29 4.42 34.50
C ARG A 293 -2.81 3.92 33.14
N TYR A 294 -2.95 2.62 32.88
CA TYR A 294 -2.61 2.01 31.60
C TYR A 294 -3.58 2.49 30.51
N ASN A 295 -4.88 2.40 30.78
CA ASN A 295 -5.96 2.83 29.89
C ASN A 295 -5.90 4.34 29.53
N LEU A 296 -5.53 5.18 30.50
CA LEU A 296 -5.29 6.60 30.25
C LEU A 296 -4.08 6.85 29.33
N ARG A 297 -2.98 6.11 29.52
CA ARG A 297 -1.80 6.20 28.65
C ARG A 297 -2.11 5.73 27.23
N LEU A 298 -2.82 4.60 27.10
CA LEU A 298 -3.21 4.02 25.81
C LEU A 298 -4.12 4.97 25.02
N SER A 299 -5.17 5.51 25.66
CA SER A 299 -6.03 6.51 25.02
C SER A 299 -5.27 7.76 24.58
N ARG A 300 -4.28 8.22 25.36
CA ARG A 300 -3.40 9.35 24.99
C ARG A 300 -2.57 9.06 23.73
N GLN A 301 -2.01 7.86 23.64
CA GLN A 301 -1.26 7.45 22.45
C GLN A 301 -2.18 7.38 21.22
N ARG A 302 -3.39 6.82 21.37
CA ARG A 302 -4.37 6.70 20.27
C ARG A 302 -4.78 8.05 19.70
N VAL A 303 -5.11 9.04 20.53
CA VAL A 303 -5.43 10.39 20.03
C VAL A 303 -4.21 11.09 19.43
N GLY A 304 -3.00 10.76 19.89
CA GLY A 304 -1.75 11.18 19.27
C GLY A 304 -1.65 10.69 17.82
N THR A 305 -1.80 9.39 17.61
CA THR A 305 -1.75 8.78 16.28
C THR A 305 -2.83 9.32 15.33
N VAL A 306 -4.05 9.59 15.84
CA VAL A 306 -5.12 10.19 15.03
C VAL A 306 -4.76 11.63 14.61
N ALA A 307 -4.22 12.43 15.54
CA ALA A 307 -3.81 13.80 15.26
C ALA A 307 -2.66 13.86 14.24
N GLU A 308 -1.68 12.95 14.34
CA GLU A 308 -0.57 12.83 13.38
C GLU A 308 -1.07 12.54 11.96
N ILE A 309 -2.11 11.72 11.81
CA ILE A 309 -2.74 11.48 10.51
C ILE A 309 -3.43 12.75 10.00
N PHE A 310 -4.17 13.45 10.85
CA PHE A 310 -4.84 14.69 10.46
C PHE A 310 -3.84 15.79 10.05
N GLU A 311 -2.72 15.91 10.75
CA GLU A 311 -1.61 16.78 10.41
C GLU A 311 -0.99 16.40 9.05
N ALA A 312 -0.69 15.11 8.84
CA ALA A 312 -0.16 14.61 7.58
C ALA A 312 -1.12 14.83 6.39
N GLU A 313 -2.42 14.85 6.64
CA GLU A 313 -3.47 15.16 5.67
C GLU A 313 -3.72 16.68 5.48
N GLY A 314 -2.92 17.53 6.15
CA GLY A 314 -2.90 18.97 5.96
C GLY A 314 -3.88 19.76 6.83
N ILE A 315 -4.34 19.20 7.96
CA ILE A 315 -5.07 19.96 8.97
C ILE A 315 -4.06 20.72 9.84
N ASP A 316 -4.28 22.03 9.98
CA ASP A 316 -3.46 22.89 10.84
C ASP A 316 -3.47 22.39 12.29
N THR A 317 -2.28 22.13 12.84
CA THR A 317 -2.08 21.61 14.20
C THR A 317 -2.62 22.55 15.26
N ASN A 318 -2.67 23.85 15.00
CA ASN A 318 -3.26 24.84 15.91
C ASN A 318 -4.77 24.66 16.09
N LYS A 319 -5.42 23.95 15.17
CA LYS A 319 -6.85 23.62 15.24
C LYS A 319 -7.11 22.32 16.01
N LEU A 320 -6.09 21.51 16.27
CA LEU A 320 -6.22 20.18 16.87
C LEU A 320 -6.00 20.23 18.39
N GLN A 321 -7.00 19.75 19.14
CA GLN A 321 -6.86 19.49 20.57
C GLN A 321 -7.00 17.99 20.84
N ARG A 322 -6.11 17.42 21.63
CA ARG A 322 -6.11 15.99 22.00
C ARG A 322 -6.56 15.82 23.44
N LEU A 323 -7.61 15.03 23.68
CA LEU A 323 -8.10 14.67 25.01
C LEU A 323 -8.11 13.15 25.17
N ALA A 324 -7.59 12.68 26.30
CA ALA A 324 -7.51 11.26 26.62
C ALA A 324 -8.30 11.01 27.91
N TYR A 325 -9.32 10.18 27.84
CA TYR A 325 -10.18 9.88 28.99
C TYR A 325 -9.92 8.49 29.59
N GLY A 326 -9.20 7.61 28.90
CA GLY A 326 -9.11 6.20 29.28
C GLY A 326 -10.51 5.61 29.43
N GLU A 327 -10.75 4.95 30.55
CA GLU A 327 -12.02 4.32 30.90
C GLU A 327 -13.02 5.27 31.60
N LEU A 328 -12.64 6.53 31.88
CA LEU A 328 -13.40 7.46 32.75
C LEU A 328 -14.69 8.00 32.11
N LYS A 329 -14.87 7.82 30.80
CA LYS A 329 -16.07 8.26 30.05
C LYS A 329 -16.61 7.13 29.16
N PRO A 330 -17.19 6.07 29.76
CA PRO A 330 -17.80 4.99 28.99
C PRO A 330 -19.06 5.49 28.27
N LEU A 331 -19.28 5.00 27.06
CA LEU A 331 -20.50 5.20 26.28
C LEU A 331 -21.56 4.15 26.64
N ASP A 332 -21.13 2.94 27.01
CA ASP A 332 -21.98 1.81 27.35
C ASP A 332 -21.38 1.01 28.54
N SER A 333 -22.14 0.08 29.11
CA SER A 333 -21.71 -0.76 30.22
C SER A 333 -20.52 -1.64 29.84
N ASN A 334 -19.49 -1.67 30.68
CA ASN A 334 -18.36 -2.58 30.50
C ASN A 334 -18.67 -4.03 30.90
N ALA A 335 -19.85 -4.32 31.45
CA ALA A 335 -20.22 -5.66 31.91
C ALA A 335 -20.24 -6.70 30.77
N HIS A 336 -20.61 -6.29 29.55
CA HIS A 336 -20.70 -7.17 28.38
C HIS A 336 -19.72 -6.76 27.26
N ALA A 337 -19.36 -7.74 26.43
CA ALA A 337 -18.36 -7.56 25.37
C ALA A 337 -18.74 -6.46 24.37
N GLN A 338 -20.03 -6.32 24.07
CA GLN A 338 -20.57 -5.31 23.17
C GLN A 338 -20.33 -3.89 23.70
N GLY A 339 -20.55 -3.66 25.00
CA GLY A 339 -20.39 -2.33 25.59
C GLY A 339 -18.92 -1.96 25.74
N ARG A 340 -18.06 -2.93 26.07
CA ARG A 340 -16.59 -2.75 25.99
C ARG A 340 -16.14 -2.38 24.58
N ALA A 341 -16.71 -3.01 23.55
CA ALA A 341 -16.40 -2.65 22.16
C ALA A 341 -16.84 -1.24 21.79
N ALA A 342 -18.00 -0.79 22.27
CA ALA A 342 -18.47 0.59 22.10
C ALA A 342 -17.57 1.60 22.85
N ASN A 343 -17.04 1.24 24.02
CA ASN A 343 -16.17 2.10 24.82
C ASN A 343 -14.78 2.33 24.19
N ARG A 344 -14.26 1.35 23.44
CA ARG A 344 -13.01 1.47 22.67
C ARG A 344 -13.20 2.32 21.41
N ARG A 345 -13.27 3.64 21.56
CA ARG A 345 -13.63 4.57 20.47
C ARG A 345 -12.81 5.86 20.46
N VAL A 346 -12.93 6.60 19.36
CA VAL A 346 -12.44 7.97 19.18
C VAL A 346 -13.61 8.86 18.76
N GLU A 347 -13.70 10.05 19.35
CA GLU A 347 -14.73 11.05 19.05
C GLU A 347 -14.13 12.35 18.55
N LEU A 348 -14.90 13.08 17.74
CA LEU A 348 -14.60 14.46 17.34
C LEU A 348 -15.64 15.44 17.88
N ALA A 349 -15.19 16.56 18.42
CA ALA A 349 -16.02 17.74 18.62
C ALA A 349 -15.48 18.89 17.77
N ILE A 350 -16.38 19.58 17.07
CA ILE A 350 -16.03 20.58 16.05
C ILE A 350 -16.65 21.92 16.43
N THR A 351 -15.92 23.01 16.26
CA THR A 351 -16.39 24.38 16.50
C THR A 351 -16.07 25.26 15.29
N TYR A 352 -16.98 26.19 14.95
CA TYR A 352 -16.95 27.02 13.75
C TYR A 352 -16.48 28.46 13.97
#